data_AF-A0A9W2WY01-F1
#
_entry.id   AF-A0A9W2WY01-F1
#
_cell.length_a   1.000
_cell.length_b   1.000
_cell.length_c   1.000
_cell.angle_alpha   90.00
_cell.angle_beta   90.00
_cell.angle_gamma   90.00
#
_symmetry.space_group_name_H-M   'P 1'
#
loop_
_entity.id
_entity.type
_entity.pdbx_description
1 polymer ?
#
loop_
_entity_poly.entity_id
_entity_poly.type
_entity_poly.pdbx_seq_one_letter_code
_entity_poly.pdbx_strand_id
1 'polypeptide(L)'
;MANYFSDYASLCFEAFGDRVKHWVTFSDPRTMAEKGYETGHHAPGLKLHGTGLYKAAHHVIKAHAQAWHSYNNTWRSKQQGLVGISLNCDWGEPVDISNPKDIEAAERYLQFCLGWFANPIYAGDYPQVMKDHIGRKSAEQGLDMSRLPVFSLQEKSYIKGTSDFLGLGHFTTRYITERNYPSRQGPSYQNDRDLVELVDPNWPDLGSKWLHSVPWGFRRLLNFAQTQYGNPPIYVTENGASQKLHCTQLCDEWRIQYLKGYTNEMLKEPFLSYMQIMTEIMVPTVCTLCILIAAVLLMLLLRSLS
;
A
#
# COMPACT_ATOMS: atom_id res chain seq x y z
N MET A 1 3.06 17.20 -11.72
CA MET A 1 3.27 16.54 -10.41
C MET A 1 4.23 15.36 -10.52
N ALA A 2 4.01 14.39 -11.43
CA ALA A 2 4.93 13.27 -11.63
C ALA A 2 6.37 13.71 -11.98
N ASN A 3 6.51 14.76 -12.80
CA ASN A 3 7.82 15.36 -13.11
C ASN A 3 8.59 15.82 -11.87
N TYR A 4 7.94 16.52 -10.93
CA TYR A 4 8.63 17.02 -9.73
C TYR A 4 9.18 15.88 -8.86
N PHE A 5 8.42 14.79 -8.71
CA PHE A 5 8.92 13.62 -7.99
C PHE A 5 10.06 12.94 -8.74
N SER A 6 9.97 12.85 -10.07
CA SER A 6 11.06 12.32 -10.91
C SER A 6 12.34 13.14 -10.81
N ASP A 7 12.25 14.47 -10.79
CA ASP A 7 13.40 15.37 -10.63
C ASP A 7 14.05 15.18 -9.25
N TYR A 8 13.23 15.12 -8.20
CA TYR A 8 13.68 14.80 -6.84
C TYR A 8 14.36 13.43 -6.77
N ALA A 9 13.73 12.39 -7.32
CA ALA A 9 14.30 11.04 -7.33
C ALA A 9 15.63 11.01 -8.09
N SER A 10 15.72 11.70 -9.23
CA SER A 10 16.95 11.79 -10.02
C SER A 10 18.08 12.44 -9.23
N LEU A 11 17.80 13.51 -8.48
CA LEU A 11 18.77 14.12 -7.57
C LEU A 11 19.21 13.15 -6.46
N CYS A 12 18.30 12.37 -5.88
CA CYS A 12 18.66 11.35 -4.90
C CYS A 12 19.56 10.26 -5.49
N PHE A 13 19.25 9.78 -6.70
CA PHE A 13 20.07 8.80 -7.40
C PHE A 13 21.47 9.35 -7.69
N GLU A 14 21.57 10.60 -8.14
CA GLU A 14 22.85 11.27 -8.36
C GLU A 14 23.68 11.35 -7.08
N ALA A 15 23.08 11.83 -5.99
CA ALA A 15 23.78 12.13 -4.75
C ALA A 15 24.18 10.89 -3.94
N PHE A 16 23.40 9.81 -4.01
CA PHE A 16 23.57 8.66 -3.10
C PHE A 16 23.65 7.31 -3.81
N GLY A 17 23.35 7.22 -5.10
CA GLY A 17 23.26 5.94 -5.81
C GLY A 17 24.62 5.28 -6.09
N ASP A 18 25.73 5.96 -5.80
CA ASP A 18 27.06 5.35 -5.70
C ASP A 18 27.09 4.26 -4.61
N ARG A 19 26.36 4.47 -3.50
CA ARG A 19 26.31 3.57 -2.33
C ARG A 19 24.95 2.91 -2.12
N VAL A 20 23.85 3.63 -2.31
CA VAL A 20 22.48 3.12 -2.10
C VAL A 20 22.07 2.27 -3.30
N LYS A 21 21.80 0.98 -3.05
CA LYS A 21 21.46 -0.01 -4.09
C LYS A 21 20.02 -0.51 -4.03
N HIS A 22 19.24 -0.09 -3.04
CA HIS A 22 17.82 -0.43 -2.95
C HIS A 22 17.03 0.84 -2.71
N TRP A 23 16.11 1.13 -3.61
CA TRP A 23 15.31 2.34 -3.60
C TRP A 23 13.84 2.00 -3.48
N VAL A 24 13.18 2.57 -2.48
CA VAL A 24 11.71 2.58 -2.38
C VAL A 24 11.24 3.98 -2.74
N THR A 25 10.47 4.09 -3.81
CA THR A 25 9.93 5.37 -4.28
C THR A 25 8.87 5.94 -3.34
N PHE A 26 7.87 5.13 -2.99
CA PHE A 26 6.80 5.47 -2.06
C PHE A 26 6.64 4.34 -1.03
N SER A 27 6.47 4.73 0.23
CA SER A 27 6.02 3.85 1.32
C SER A 27 4.56 4.14 1.63
N ASP A 28 3.76 3.08 1.70
CA ASP A 28 2.32 3.08 2.01
C ASP A 28 1.50 4.16 1.30
N PRO A 29 1.52 4.18 -0.05
CA PRO A 29 0.82 5.21 -0.82
C PRO A 29 -0.71 5.15 -0.64
N ARG A 30 -1.27 4.00 -0.25
CA ARG A 30 -2.69 3.85 0.09
C ARG A 30 -3.03 4.69 1.32
N THR A 31 -2.29 4.51 2.41
CA THR A 31 -2.50 5.31 3.63
C THR A 31 -2.30 6.80 3.36
N MET A 32 -1.32 7.17 2.53
CA MET A 32 -1.13 8.56 2.12
C MET A 32 -2.36 9.11 1.38
N ALA A 33 -2.89 8.38 0.40
CA ALA A 33 -4.06 8.82 -0.37
C ALA A 33 -5.33 8.89 0.51
N GLU A 34 -5.59 7.85 1.30
CA GLU A 34 -6.77 7.75 2.17
C GLU A 34 -6.71 8.77 3.33
N LYS A 35 -5.61 8.82 4.09
CA LYS A 35 -5.53 9.71 5.24
C LYS A 35 -5.25 11.17 4.86
N GLY A 36 -4.58 11.42 3.73
CA GLY A 36 -4.27 12.77 3.27
C GLY A 36 -5.39 13.45 2.48
N TYR A 37 -6.12 12.68 1.64
CA TYR A 37 -7.06 13.22 0.66
C TYR A 37 -8.51 12.70 0.80
N GLU A 38 -8.77 11.62 1.53
CA GLU A 38 -10.14 11.14 1.80
C GLU A 38 -10.64 11.58 3.17
N THR A 39 -9.90 11.25 4.22
CA THR A 39 -10.36 11.42 5.61
C THR A 39 -9.74 12.63 6.31
N GLY A 40 -8.63 13.16 5.80
CA GLY A 40 -7.91 14.30 6.35
C GLY A 40 -7.20 14.05 7.69
N HIS A 41 -6.95 12.80 8.07
CA HIS A 41 -6.20 12.47 9.30
C HIS A 41 -4.70 12.73 9.18
N HIS A 42 -4.14 12.69 7.98
CA HIS A 42 -2.75 13.04 7.69
C HIS A 42 -2.70 14.33 6.88
N ALA A 43 -1.56 15.03 6.89
CA ALA A 43 -1.31 16.14 5.97
C ALA A 43 -1.53 15.68 4.50
N PRO A 44 -2.11 16.52 3.63
CA PRO A 44 -2.49 17.93 3.84
C PRO A 44 -3.81 18.15 4.59
N GLY A 45 -4.48 17.11 5.10
CA GLY A 45 -5.69 17.24 5.92
C GLY A 45 -6.98 17.42 5.12
N LEU A 46 -6.98 17.04 3.85
CA LEU A 46 -8.12 17.23 2.95
C LEU A 46 -9.17 16.11 3.12
N LYS A 47 -10.44 16.50 3.04
CA LYS A 47 -11.60 15.61 3.16
C LYS A 47 -12.39 15.55 1.85
N LEU A 48 -11.79 14.95 0.82
CA LEU A 48 -12.36 14.92 -0.53
C LEU A 48 -13.00 13.55 -0.81
N HIS A 49 -14.08 13.29 -0.09
CA HIS A 49 -14.73 11.98 -0.02
C HIS A 49 -15.01 11.34 -1.39
N GLY A 50 -14.50 10.12 -1.56
CA GLY A 50 -14.61 9.27 -2.75
C GLY A 50 -14.03 9.85 -4.04
N THR A 51 -13.23 10.91 -3.99
CA THR A 51 -12.66 11.54 -5.21
C THR A 51 -11.18 11.89 -5.07
N GLY A 52 -10.77 12.50 -3.97
CA GLY A 52 -9.41 12.99 -3.79
C GLY A 52 -8.37 11.88 -3.75
N LEU A 53 -8.67 10.79 -3.05
CA LEU A 53 -7.75 9.66 -2.94
C LEU A 53 -7.48 8.97 -4.29
N TYR A 54 -8.49 8.85 -5.16
CA TYR A 54 -8.33 8.19 -6.46
C TYR A 54 -7.46 9.04 -7.39
N LYS A 55 -7.64 10.37 -7.36
CA LYS A 55 -6.76 11.30 -8.06
C LYS A 55 -5.34 11.28 -7.50
N ALA A 56 -5.18 11.26 -6.19
CA ALA A 56 -3.87 11.20 -5.54
C ALA A 56 -3.12 9.91 -5.91
N ALA A 57 -3.75 8.75 -5.73
CA ALA A 57 -3.17 7.46 -6.07
C ALA A 57 -2.79 7.35 -7.56
N HIS A 58 -3.63 7.88 -8.45
CA HIS A 58 -3.35 7.90 -9.89
C HIS A 58 -2.06 8.67 -10.23
N HIS A 59 -1.84 9.82 -9.59
CA HIS A 59 -0.61 10.60 -9.77
C HIS A 59 0.60 9.92 -9.14
N VAL A 60 0.44 9.25 -7.98
CA VAL A 60 1.51 8.50 -7.31
C VAL A 60 2.00 7.35 -8.16
N ILE A 61 1.10 6.56 -8.75
CA ILE A 61 1.47 5.45 -9.65
C ILE A 61 2.26 5.97 -10.86
N LYS A 62 1.83 7.07 -11.47
CA LYS A 62 2.54 7.71 -12.59
C LYS A 62 3.91 8.24 -12.18
N ALA A 63 4.00 8.87 -11.01
CA ALA A 63 5.25 9.38 -10.45
C ALA A 63 6.24 8.25 -10.14
N HIS A 64 5.77 7.13 -9.59
CA HIS A 64 6.56 5.93 -9.36
C HIS A 64 7.15 5.40 -10.67
N ALA A 65 6.30 5.19 -11.68
CA ALA A 65 6.74 4.72 -12.99
C ALA A 65 7.79 5.64 -13.61
N GLN A 66 7.58 6.96 -13.53
CA GLN A 66 8.52 7.94 -14.06
C GLN A 66 9.88 7.91 -13.33
N ALA A 67 9.88 7.79 -12.01
CA ALA A 67 11.11 7.66 -11.23
C ALA A 67 11.87 6.36 -11.55
N TRP A 68 11.16 5.24 -11.72
CA TRP A 68 11.76 3.98 -12.14
C TRP A 68 12.39 4.10 -13.54
N HIS A 69 11.70 4.71 -14.51
CA HIS A 69 12.25 4.94 -15.85
C HIS A 69 13.47 5.87 -15.82
N SER A 70 13.45 6.93 -15.01
CA SER A 70 14.62 7.80 -14.81
C SER A 70 15.83 7.00 -14.29
N TYR A 71 15.63 6.20 -13.25
CA TYR A 71 16.67 5.30 -12.74
C TYR A 71 17.19 4.33 -13.80
N ASN A 72 16.28 3.64 -14.48
CA ASN A 72 16.59 2.64 -15.48
C ASN A 72 17.42 3.19 -16.64
N ASN A 73 17.05 4.38 -17.14
CA ASN A 73 17.64 4.94 -18.34
C ASN A 73 18.95 5.69 -18.07
N THR A 74 19.10 6.29 -16.89
CA THR A 74 20.22 7.21 -16.61
C THR A 74 21.23 6.64 -15.62
N TRP A 75 20.78 5.87 -14.64
CA TRP A 75 21.58 5.55 -13.44
C TRP A 75 21.93 4.07 -13.33
N ARG A 76 21.03 3.17 -13.75
CA ARG A 76 21.13 1.72 -13.53
C ARG A 76 22.42 1.11 -14.08
N SER A 77 22.88 1.52 -15.26
CA SER A 77 24.10 0.98 -15.88
C SER A 77 25.38 1.23 -15.06
N LYS A 78 25.43 2.34 -14.31
CA LYS A 78 26.56 2.70 -13.45
C LYS A 78 26.38 2.24 -12.01
N GLN A 79 25.15 2.35 -11.49
CA GLN A 79 24.87 2.17 -10.06
C GLN A 79 24.46 0.75 -9.71
N GLN A 80 23.86 0.01 -10.65
CA GLN A 80 23.47 -1.41 -10.50
C GLN A 80 22.53 -1.72 -9.31
N GLY A 81 21.85 -0.71 -8.76
CA GLY A 81 20.80 -0.90 -7.74
C GLY A 81 19.43 -1.27 -8.32
N LEU A 82 18.47 -1.48 -7.42
CA LEU A 82 17.08 -1.86 -7.67
C LEU A 82 16.13 -0.75 -7.18
N VAL A 83 15.01 -0.59 -7.89
CA VAL A 83 13.96 0.38 -7.57
C VAL A 83 12.61 -0.35 -7.48
N GLY A 84 11.90 -0.10 -6.39
CA GLY A 84 10.56 -0.62 -6.17
C GLY A 84 9.64 0.34 -5.42
N ILE A 85 8.53 -0.21 -4.96
CA ILE A 85 7.51 0.46 -4.15
C ILE A 85 7.15 -0.39 -2.94
N SER A 86 6.86 0.24 -1.81
CA SER A 86 6.45 -0.45 -0.58
C SER A 86 4.95 -0.27 -0.39
N LEU A 87 4.20 -1.38 -0.45
CA LEU A 87 2.74 -1.42 -0.34
C LEU A 87 2.33 -2.12 0.96
N ASN A 88 1.56 -1.41 1.79
CA ASN A 88 1.02 -1.97 3.03
C ASN A 88 -0.39 -2.51 2.81
N CYS A 89 -0.60 -3.77 3.19
CA CYS A 89 -1.91 -4.37 3.19
C CYS A 89 -2.07 -5.38 4.33
N ASP A 90 -3.24 -5.35 4.99
CA ASP A 90 -3.64 -6.42 5.89
C ASP A 90 -4.20 -7.60 5.07
N TRP A 91 -4.22 -8.79 5.64
CA TRP A 91 -4.89 -9.93 5.00
C TRP A 91 -6.40 -9.82 5.23
N GLY A 92 -7.19 -10.04 4.19
CA GLY A 92 -8.64 -10.16 4.28
C GLY A 92 -9.05 -11.62 4.21
N GLU A 93 -9.50 -12.20 5.33
CA GLU A 93 -10.04 -13.56 5.39
C GLU A 93 -11.58 -13.50 5.29
N PRO A 94 -12.25 -14.29 4.44
CA PRO A 94 -13.71 -14.33 4.45
C PRO A 94 -14.25 -14.79 5.80
N VAL A 95 -15.34 -14.18 6.29
CA VAL A 95 -16.02 -14.60 7.52
C VAL A 95 -16.52 -16.05 7.39
N ASP A 96 -17.14 -16.37 6.25
CA ASP A 96 -17.64 -17.70 5.94
C ASP A 96 -17.07 -18.20 4.60
N ILE A 97 -16.18 -19.19 4.66
CA ILE A 97 -15.56 -19.81 3.47
C ILE A 97 -16.54 -20.65 2.64
N SER A 98 -17.75 -20.91 3.14
CA SER A 98 -18.81 -21.59 2.39
C SER A 98 -19.75 -20.62 1.68
N ASN A 99 -19.69 -19.32 2.01
CA ASN A 99 -20.47 -18.26 1.39
C ASN A 99 -19.68 -17.58 0.25
N PRO A 100 -20.08 -17.75 -1.03
CA PRO A 100 -19.37 -17.15 -2.15
C PRO A 100 -19.26 -15.62 -2.07
N LYS A 101 -20.25 -14.94 -1.47
CA LYS A 101 -20.24 -13.48 -1.34
C LYS A 101 -19.13 -12.99 -0.42
N ASP A 102 -18.84 -13.73 0.65
CA ASP A 102 -17.77 -13.36 1.59
C ASP A 102 -16.40 -13.63 0.96
N ILE A 103 -16.26 -14.70 0.17
CA ILE A 103 -15.05 -14.97 -0.63
C ILE A 103 -14.80 -13.84 -1.64
N GLU A 104 -15.82 -13.45 -2.40
CA GLU A 104 -15.73 -12.35 -3.36
C GLU A 104 -15.44 -11.00 -2.66
N ALA A 105 -16.01 -10.77 -1.47
CA ALA A 105 -15.72 -9.58 -0.67
C ALA A 105 -14.28 -9.56 -0.15
N ALA A 106 -13.73 -10.71 0.28
CA ALA A 106 -12.34 -10.84 0.70
C ALA A 106 -11.35 -10.60 -0.45
N GLU A 107 -11.63 -11.14 -1.64
CA GLU A 107 -10.82 -10.85 -2.84
C GLU A 107 -10.90 -9.35 -3.19
N ARG A 108 -12.12 -8.78 -3.20
CA ARG A 108 -12.32 -7.34 -3.43
C ARG A 108 -11.57 -6.48 -2.41
N TYR A 109 -11.53 -6.89 -1.15
CA TYR A 109 -10.73 -6.24 -0.12
C TYR A 109 -9.26 -6.15 -0.53
N LEU A 110 -8.65 -7.28 -0.92
CA LEU A 110 -7.25 -7.35 -1.32
C LEU A 110 -6.97 -6.52 -2.58
N GLN A 111 -7.90 -6.51 -3.55
CA GLN A 111 -7.77 -5.70 -4.76
C GLN A 111 -7.87 -4.19 -4.48
N PHE A 112 -8.72 -3.75 -3.56
CA PHE A 112 -8.78 -2.34 -3.14
C PHE A 112 -7.62 -1.92 -2.22
N CYS A 113 -6.93 -2.87 -1.61
CA CYS A 113 -5.85 -2.65 -0.66
C CYS A 113 -4.47 -2.75 -1.32
N LEU A 114 -4.07 -3.94 -1.79
CA LEU A 114 -2.80 -4.19 -2.49
C LEU A 114 -2.94 -3.95 -3.99
N GLY A 115 -4.00 -4.50 -4.60
CA GLY A 115 -4.19 -4.48 -6.06
C GLY A 115 -4.29 -3.07 -6.66
N TRP A 116 -4.79 -2.10 -5.90
CA TRP A 116 -4.98 -0.73 -6.35
C TRP A 116 -3.67 -0.09 -6.86
N PHE A 117 -2.55 -0.41 -6.22
CA PHE A 117 -1.21 0.05 -6.63
C PHE A 117 -0.42 -1.03 -7.35
N ALA A 118 -0.54 -2.29 -6.94
CA ALA A 118 0.22 -3.38 -7.53
C ALA A 118 -0.26 -3.75 -8.95
N ASN A 119 -1.57 -3.84 -9.22
CA ASN A 119 -2.04 -4.21 -10.57
C ASN A 119 -1.57 -3.25 -11.67
N PRO A 120 -1.60 -1.91 -11.50
CA PRO A 120 -1.05 -1.00 -12.52
C PRO A 120 0.41 -1.30 -12.85
N ILE A 121 1.22 -1.60 -11.83
CA ILE A 121 2.66 -1.85 -11.97
C ILE A 121 2.94 -3.23 -12.59
N TYR A 122 2.25 -4.29 -12.17
CA TYR A 122 2.55 -5.66 -12.60
C TYR A 122 1.67 -6.15 -13.76
N ALA A 123 0.40 -5.72 -13.82
CA ALA A 123 -0.57 -6.12 -14.83
C ALA A 123 -0.87 -5.02 -15.88
N GLY A 124 -0.62 -3.74 -15.55
CA GLY A 124 -0.72 -2.61 -16.47
C GLY A 124 -2.01 -1.79 -16.38
N ASP A 125 -2.94 -2.09 -15.48
CA ASP A 125 -4.15 -1.27 -15.26
C ASP A 125 -4.70 -1.48 -13.84
N TYR A 126 -5.69 -0.69 -13.42
CA TYR A 126 -6.39 -0.94 -12.15
C TYR A 126 -7.11 -2.30 -12.14
N PRO A 127 -7.31 -2.92 -10.96
CA PRO A 127 -8.11 -4.13 -10.82
C PRO A 127 -9.52 -3.95 -11.42
N GLN A 128 -10.00 -4.96 -12.16
CA GLN A 128 -11.30 -4.86 -12.82
C GLN A 128 -12.43 -4.69 -11.80
N VAL A 129 -12.41 -5.44 -10.70
CA VAL A 129 -13.39 -5.32 -9.59
C VAL A 129 -13.47 -3.89 -9.03
N MET A 130 -12.33 -3.18 -8.98
CA MET A 130 -12.28 -1.81 -8.49
C MET A 130 -12.89 -0.83 -9.51
N LYS A 131 -12.59 -1.00 -10.80
CA LYS A 131 -13.20 -0.21 -11.88
C LYS A 131 -14.72 -0.38 -11.91
N ASP A 132 -15.20 -1.61 -11.80
CA ASP A 132 -16.62 -1.93 -11.88
C ASP A 132 -17.39 -1.38 -10.68
N HIS A 133 -16.88 -1.58 -9.46
CA HIS A 133 -17.53 -1.08 -8.25
C HIS A 133 -17.58 0.45 -8.21
N ILE A 134 -16.45 1.13 -8.43
CA ILE A 134 -16.43 2.60 -8.39
C ILE A 134 -17.23 3.19 -9.55
N GLY A 135 -17.16 2.58 -10.74
CA GLY A 135 -17.94 3.00 -11.90
C GLY A 135 -19.45 2.92 -11.63
N ARG A 136 -19.92 1.76 -11.13
CA ARG A 136 -21.32 1.58 -10.73
C ARG A 136 -21.75 2.59 -9.67
N LYS A 137 -20.96 2.77 -8.60
CA LYS A 137 -21.26 3.75 -7.54
C LYS A 137 -21.31 5.18 -8.07
N SER A 138 -20.41 5.53 -8.99
CA SER A 138 -20.40 6.85 -9.61
C SER A 138 -21.67 7.08 -10.44
N ALA A 139 -22.10 6.08 -11.22
CA ALA A 139 -23.36 6.15 -11.97
C ALA A 139 -24.59 6.23 -11.06
N GLU A 140 -24.64 5.44 -9.97
CA GLU A 140 -25.71 5.51 -8.96
C GLU A 140 -25.76 6.88 -8.24
N GLN A 141 -24.65 7.62 -8.21
CA GLN A 141 -24.56 8.99 -7.69
C GLN A 141 -24.93 10.05 -8.73
N GLY A 142 -25.30 9.64 -9.95
CA GLY A 142 -25.65 10.55 -11.05
C GLY A 142 -24.45 11.21 -11.72
N LEU A 143 -23.25 10.63 -11.62
CA LEU A 143 -22.06 11.14 -12.30
C LEU A 143 -21.94 10.52 -13.70
N ASP A 144 -21.64 11.35 -14.69
CA ASP A 144 -21.41 10.91 -16.08
C ASP A 144 -20.11 10.11 -16.27
N MET A 145 -19.19 10.22 -15.31
CA MET A 145 -17.87 9.57 -15.35
C MET A 145 -17.54 8.93 -14.01
N SER A 146 -16.75 7.85 -14.07
CA SER A 146 -16.23 7.20 -12.87
C SER A 146 -15.34 8.16 -12.06
N ARG A 147 -15.47 8.11 -10.73
CA ARG A 147 -14.56 8.81 -9.81
C ARG A 147 -13.15 8.22 -9.81
N LEU A 148 -12.97 6.97 -10.28
CA LEU A 148 -11.66 6.37 -10.52
C LEU A 148 -11.12 6.86 -11.87
N PRO A 149 -9.97 7.55 -11.90
CA PRO A 149 -9.34 7.95 -13.16
C PRO A 149 -8.98 6.76 -14.04
N VAL A 150 -8.87 6.98 -15.35
CA VAL A 150 -8.54 5.94 -16.33
C VAL A 150 -7.14 6.18 -16.89
N PHE A 151 -6.31 5.15 -16.93
CA PHE A 151 -5.05 5.20 -17.69
C PHE A 151 -5.33 5.05 -19.19
N SER A 152 -4.75 5.93 -20.00
CA SER A 152 -4.64 5.74 -21.45
C SER A 152 -3.82 4.48 -21.79
N LEU A 153 -3.94 3.98 -23.02
CA LEU A 153 -3.17 2.80 -23.46
C LEU A 153 -1.66 3.02 -23.33
N GLN A 154 -1.20 4.24 -23.61
CA GLN A 154 0.20 4.64 -23.47
C GLN A 154 0.63 4.60 -21.99
N GLU A 155 -0.18 5.14 -21.08
CA GLU A 155 0.12 5.10 -19.64
C GLU A 155 0.13 3.68 -19.10
N LYS A 156 -0.82 2.82 -19.50
CA LYS A 156 -0.84 1.40 -19.12
C LYS A 156 0.46 0.70 -19.49
N SER A 157 0.91 0.90 -20.73
CA SER A 157 2.18 0.33 -21.21
C SER A 157 3.40 0.96 -20.52
N TYR A 158 3.34 2.25 -20.18
CA TYR A 158 4.45 2.96 -19.53
C TYR A 158 4.63 2.54 -18.07
N ILE A 159 3.53 2.28 -17.35
CA ILE A 159 3.53 1.91 -15.93
C ILE A 159 3.84 0.43 -15.74
N LYS A 160 3.39 -0.44 -16.65
CA LYS A 160 3.61 -1.88 -16.53
C LYS A 160 5.11 -2.22 -16.51
N GLY A 161 5.54 -3.01 -15.54
CA GLY A 161 6.91 -3.49 -15.37
C GLY A 161 7.85 -2.51 -14.67
N THR A 162 7.33 -1.46 -14.02
CA THR A 162 8.15 -0.40 -13.39
C THR A 162 8.59 -0.68 -11.95
N SER A 163 8.83 -1.96 -11.60
CA SER A 163 9.30 -2.33 -10.26
C SER A 163 10.21 -3.56 -10.33
N ASP A 164 11.40 -3.46 -9.74
CA ASP A 164 12.39 -4.54 -9.70
C ASP A 164 12.09 -5.55 -8.58
N PHE A 165 11.35 -5.11 -7.55
CA PHE A 165 10.87 -5.91 -6.44
C PHE A 165 9.55 -5.37 -5.89
N LEU A 166 8.79 -6.19 -5.17
CA LEU A 166 7.60 -5.78 -4.43
C LEU A 166 7.97 -5.58 -2.96
N GLY A 167 7.97 -4.34 -2.48
CA GLY A 167 7.98 -4.07 -1.05
C GLY A 167 6.59 -4.34 -0.48
N LEU A 168 6.51 -5.19 0.54
CA LEU A 168 5.27 -5.56 1.18
C LEU A 168 5.36 -5.30 2.69
N GLY A 169 4.45 -4.46 3.19
CA GLY A 169 4.25 -4.32 4.62
C GLY A 169 2.93 -4.93 5.07
N HIS A 170 2.96 -5.53 6.25
CA HIS A 170 1.82 -6.26 6.79
C HIS A 170 1.88 -6.26 8.32
N PHE A 171 0.74 -6.00 8.94
CA PHE A 171 0.68 -5.81 10.38
C PHE A 171 -0.37 -6.70 11.03
N THR A 172 -1.52 -6.90 10.39
CA THR A 172 -2.64 -7.65 10.98
C THR A 172 -3.55 -8.24 9.91
N THR A 173 -4.65 -8.87 10.34
CA THR A 173 -5.65 -9.51 9.49
C THR A 173 -7.03 -9.00 9.85
N ARG A 174 -7.96 -9.09 8.91
CA ARG A 174 -9.39 -8.78 9.10
C ARG A 174 -10.23 -9.91 8.56
N TYR A 175 -11.33 -10.17 9.25
CA TYR A 175 -12.43 -10.93 8.68
C TYR A 175 -13.26 -10.02 7.78
N ILE A 176 -13.63 -10.50 6.61
CA ILE A 176 -14.32 -9.74 5.57
C ILE A 176 -15.67 -10.40 5.27
N THR A 177 -16.72 -9.60 5.24
CA THR A 177 -18.04 -10.03 4.78
C THR A 177 -18.62 -8.99 3.83
N GLU A 178 -19.47 -9.45 2.90
CA GLU A 178 -20.16 -8.57 1.97
C GLU A 178 -21.12 -7.63 2.73
N ARG A 179 -21.10 -6.36 2.35
CA ARG A 179 -22.12 -5.41 2.77
C ARG A 179 -22.28 -4.31 1.75
N ASN A 180 -23.44 -4.27 1.11
CA ASN A 180 -23.82 -3.15 0.28
C ASN A 180 -23.96 -1.84 1.09
N TYR A 181 -23.26 -0.80 0.66
CA TYR A 181 -23.43 0.57 1.13
C TYR A 181 -24.15 1.42 0.08
N PRO A 182 -25.46 1.70 0.24
CA PRO A 182 -26.22 2.47 -0.74
C PRO A 182 -25.56 3.82 -1.09
N SER A 183 -25.51 4.16 -2.37
CA SER A 183 -24.88 5.39 -2.88
C SER A 183 -25.44 6.69 -2.29
N ARG A 184 -26.67 6.66 -1.76
CA ARG A 184 -27.27 7.76 -0.96
C ARG A 184 -26.51 8.13 0.32
N GLN A 185 -25.61 7.27 0.80
CA GLN A 185 -24.72 7.56 1.93
C GLN A 185 -23.51 8.44 1.53
N GLY A 186 -23.43 8.83 0.27
CA GLY A 186 -22.37 9.68 -0.28
C GLY A 186 -21.17 8.88 -0.79
N PRO A 187 -20.32 9.52 -1.61
CA PRO A 187 -19.11 8.92 -2.12
C PRO A 187 -18.10 8.74 -0.98
N SER A 188 -17.51 7.54 -0.85
CA SER A 188 -16.33 7.35 -0.01
C SER A 188 -15.59 6.08 -0.41
N TYR A 189 -14.29 6.04 -0.11
CA TYR A 189 -13.48 4.83 -0.29
C TYR A 189 -14.11 3.61 0.37
N GLN A 190 -14.65 3.79 1.58
CA GLN A 190 -15.24 2.71 2.35
C GLN A 190 -16.52 2.17 1.69
N ASN A 191 -17.39 3.05 1.23
CA ASN A 191 -18.65 2.66 0.60
C ASN A 191 -18.42 2.00 -0.76
N ASP A 192 -17.39 2.42 -1.49
CA ASP A 192 -17.09 1.88 -2.82
C ASP A 192 -16.66 0.41 -2.78
N ARG A 193 -16.16 -0.06 -1.63
CA ARG A 193 -15.72 -1.44 -1.42
C ARG A 193 -16.85 -2.41 -1.13
N ASP A 194 -18.05 -1.94 -0.76
CA ASP A 194 -19.20 -2.80 -0.42
C ASP A 194 -18.84 -4.01 0.47
N LEU A 195 -18.13 -3.75 1.58
CA LEU A 195 -17.71 -4.79 2.53
C LEU A 195 -17.56 -4.23 3.95
N VAL A 196 -17.55 -5.14 4.94
CA VAL A 196 -17.19 -4.82 6.32
C VAL A 196 -15.92 -5.55 6.70
N GLU A 197 -15.07 -4.85 7.45
CA GLU A 197 -13.91 -5.42 8.13
C GLU A 197 -14.28 -5.69 9.58
N LEU A 198 -14.09 -6.93 10.01
CA LEU A 198 -14.34 -7.42 11.35
C LEU A 198 -13.03 -7.93 11.96
N VAL A 199 -13.03 -8.01 13.28
CA VAL A 199 -11.91 -8.53 14.08
C VAL A 199 -12.47 -9.65 14.94
N ASP A 200 -11.75 -10.76 15.04
CA ASP A 200 -12.07 -11.80 16.01
C ASP A 200 -11.77 -11.27 17.42
N PRO A 201 -12.76 -11.24 18.34
CA PRO A 201 -12.52 -10.80 19.72
C PRO A 201 -11.50 -11.68 20.47
N ASN A 202 -11.19 -12.88 19.96
CA ASN A 202 -10.20 -13.78 20.54
C ASN A 202 -8.78 -13.56 20.01
N TRP A 203 -8.58 -12.73 18.98
CA TRP A 203 -7.24 -12.44 18.50
C TRP A 203 -6.46 -11.62 19.54
N PRO A 204 -5.16 -11.90 19.76
CA PRO A 204 -4.37 -11.17 20.74
C PRO A 204 -4.34 -9.67 20.45
N ASP A 205 -4.95 -8.88 21.34
CA ASP A 205 -4.89 -7.41 21.34
C ASP A 205 -3.48 -6.97 21.79
N LEU A 206 -2.79 -6.24 20.93
CA LEU A 206 -1.44 -5.73 21.18
C LEU A 206 -1.45 -4.32 21.81
N GLY A 207 -2.63 -3.85 22.20
CA GLY A 207 -2.89 -2.57 22.82
C GLY A 207 -3.31 -1.50 21.84
N SER A 208 -2.90 -1.55 20.58
CA SER A 208 -3.39 -0.58 19.59
C SER A 208 -4.75 -1.03 19.04
N LYS A 209 -5.77 -0.16 19.09
CA LYS A 209 -7.16 -0.52 18.70
C LYS A 209 -7.28 -1.18 17.32
N TRP A 210 -6.34 -0.89 16.42
CA TRP A 210 -6.32 -1.41 15.06
C TRP A 210 -5.41 -2.65 14.88
N LEU A 211 -4.57 -3.02 15.84
CA LEU A 211 -3.53 -4.01 15.64
C LEU A 211 -3.76 -5.27 16.49
N HIS A 212 -3.93 -6.40 15.80
CA HIS A 212 -4.08 -7.73 16.40
C HIS A 212 -3.01 -8.67 15.84
N SER A 213 -2.48 -9.55 16.69
CA SER A 213 -1.45 -10.53 16.27
C SER A 213 -2.08 -11.68 15.49
N VAL A 214 -1.94 -11.67 14.16
CA VAL A 214 -2.49 -12.73 13.28
C VAL A 214 -1.45 -13.18 12.26
N PRO A 215 -0.39 -13.90 12.70
CA PRO A 215 0.76 -14.20 11.84
C PRO A 215 0.41 -14.98 10.58
N TRP A 216 -0.54 -15.92 10.65
CA TRP A 216 -0.89 -16.76 9.51
C TRP A 216 -1.46 -15.96 8.33
N GLY A 217 -2.07 -14.80 8.59
CA GLY A 217 -2.54 -13.89 7.54
C GLY A 217 -1.38 -13.29 6.74
N PHE A 218 -0.23 -13.06 7.39
CA PHE A 218 0.98 -12.60 6.71
C PHE A 218 1.41 -13.58 5.62
N ARG A 219 1.45 -14.87 5.97
CA ARG A 219 1.77 -15.95 5.03
C ARG A 219 0.80 -15.98 3.85
N ARG A 220 -0.49 -15.82 4.12
CA ARG A 220 -1.52 -15.82 3.08
C ARG A 220 -1.38 -14.62 2.15
N LEU A 221 -1.07 -13.44 2.68
CA LEU A 221 -0.82 -12.25 1.86
C LEU A 221 0.44 -12.42 0.99
N LEU A 222 1.53 -12.97 1.53
CA LEU A 222 2.73 -13.29 0.76
C LEU A 222 2.42 -14.26 -0.38
N ASN A 223 1.68 -15.35 -0.11
CA ASN A 223 1.26 -16.33 -1.13
C ASN A 223 0.38 -15.69 -2.21
N PHE A 224 -0.55 -14.82 -1.80
CA PHE A 224 -1.41 -14.09 -2.71
C PHE A 224 -0.60 -13.19 -3.63
N ALA A 225 0.28 -12.34 -3.07
CA ALA A 225 1.13 -11.45 -3.86
C ALA A 225 2.03 -12.23 -4.84
N GLN A 226 2.60 -13.35 -4.40
CA GLN A 226 3.42 -14.23 -5.23
C GLN A 226 2.63 -14.79 -6.41
N THR A 227 1.43 -15.32 -6.15
CA THR A 227 0.61 -15.96 -7.17
C THR A 227 0.03 -14.94 -8.14
N GLN A 228 -0.49 -13.83 -7.61
CA GLN A 228 -1.19 -12.80 -8.37
C GLN A 228 -0.28 -12.05 -9.34
N TYR A 229 1.00 -11.84 -8.96
CA TYR A 229 1.93 -10.99 -9.69
C TYR A 229 3.07 -11.73 -10.38
N GLY A 230 2.98 -13.05 -10.52
CA GLY A 230 3.95 -13.85 -11.25
C GLY A 230 5.29 -14.02 -10.52
N ASN A 231 5.23 -14.17 -9.20
CA ASN A 231 6.36 -14.44 -8.30
C ASN A 231 7.50 -13.40 -8.40
N PRO A 232 7.23 -12.09 -8.20
CA PRO A 232 8.29 -11.09 -8.15
C PRO A 232 9.15 -11.29 -6.88
N PRO A 233 10.40 -10.78 -6.85
CA PRO A 233 11.15 -10.68 -5.60
C PRO A 233 10.35 -9.85 -4.58
N ILE A 234 10.10 -10.40 -3.39
CA ILE A 234 9.36 -9.72 -2.32
C ILE A 234 10.31 -9.33 -1.19
N TYR A 235 10.21 -8.08 -0.75
CA TYR A 235 10.93 -7.53 0.39
C TYR A 235 9.91 -7.14 1.46
N VAL A 236 10.08 -7.65 2.69
CA VAL A 236 9.23 -7.26 3.81
C VAL A 236 9.72 -5.92 4.33
N THR A 237 9.05 -4.84 3.95
CA THR A 237 9.49 -3.46 4.21
C THR A 237 8.96 -2.91 5.53
N GLU A 238 7.81 -3.39 6.00
CA GLU A 238 7.19 -2.94 7.24
C GLU A 238 6.46 -4.08 7.96
N ASN A 239 6.86 -4.36 9.21
CA ASN A 239 6.15 -5.22 10.14
C ASN A 239 6.52 -4.79 11.57
N GLY A 240 5.57 -4.87 12.50
CA GLY A 240 5.87 -4.56 13.89
C GLY A 240 4.63 -4.40 14.74
N ALA A 241 4.86 -4.13 16.03
CA ALA A 241 3.77 -3.96 16.97
C ALA A 241 3.98 -2.77 17.90
N SER A 242 2.98 -1.88 17.91
CA SER A 242 2.96 -0.68 18.74
C SER A 242 2.49 -0.98 20.17
N GLN A 243 3.16 -0.37 21.14
CA GLN A 243 2.88 -0.55 22.56
C GLN A 243 1.89 0.49 23.07
N LYS A 244 0.81 0.03 23.71
CA LYS A 244 -0.10 0.92 24.47
C LYS A 244 0.22 0.96 25.97
N LEU A 245 0.75 -0.12 26.55
CA LEU A 245 1.07 -0.14 27.98
C LEU A 245 2.36 0.64 28.25
N HIS A 246 2.29 1.67 29.11
CA HIS A 246 3.46 2.32 29.68
C HIS A 246 4.16 1.38 30.68
N CYS A 247 4.85 0.35 30.17
CA CYS A 247 5.81 -0.41 30.96
C CYS A 247 7.19 0.20 30.74
N THR A 248 7.73 0.87 31.76
CA THR A 248 9.04 1.53 31.72
C THR A 248 10.22 0.56 31.86
N GLN A 249 9.95 -0.73 32.09
CA GLN A 249 10.96 -1.76 32.35
C GLN A 249 11.22 -2.68 31.14
N LEU A 250 11.02 -2.20 29.90
CA LEU A 250 11.20 -3.02 28.67
C LEU A 250 10.39 -4.34 28.70
N CYS A 251 9.15 -4.26 29.16
CA CYS A 251 8.26 -5.42 29.30
C CYS A 251 7.55 -5.71 27.97
N ASP A 252 8.30 -6.21 26.99
CA ASP A 252 7.82 -6.39 25.61
C ASP A 252 7.91 -7.84 25.11
N GLU A 253 7.81 -8.82 26.02
CA GLU A 253 7.74 -10.25 25.66
C GLU A 253 6.62 -10.54 24.64
N TRP A 254 5.49 -9.85 24.74
CA TRP A 254 4.40 -9.94 23.75
C TRP A 254 4.83 -9.48 22.34
N ARG A 255 5.73 -8.49 22.25
CA ARG A 255 6.30 -8.02 20.97
C ARG A 255 7.30 -9.03 20.42
N ILE A 256 8.09 -9.66 21.28
CA ILE A 256 8.95 -10.79 20.91
C ILE A 256 8.10 -11.93 20.33
N GLN A 257 6.98 -12.28 20.99
CA GLN A 257 6.05 -13.29 20.51
C GLN A 257 5.41 -12.92 19.17
N TYR A 258 5.01 -11.65 18.99
CA TYR A 258 4.52 -11.14 17.71
C TYR A 258 5.57 -11.34 16.60
N LEU A 259 6.78 -10.81 16.78
CA LEU A 259 7.85 -10.89 15.78
C LEU A 259 8.19 -12.35 15.47
N LYS A 260 8.34 -13.20 16.50
CA LYS A 260 8.59 -14.63 16.34
C LYS A 260 7.48 -15.32 15.54
N GLY A 261 6.21 -14.98 15.79
CA GLY A 261 5.08 -15.50 15.04
C GLY A 261 5.16 -15.19 13.55
N TYR A 262 5.38 -13.92 13.20
CA TYR A 262 5.42 -13.46 11.80
C TYR A 262 6.67 -13.98 11.09
N THR A 263 7.84 -14.00 11.74
CA THR A 263 9.06 -14.61 11.19
C THR A 263 8.87 -16.09 10.94
N ASN A 264 8.25 -16.84 11.86
CA ASN A 264 7.97 -18.26 11.66
C ASN A 264 7.05 -18.51 10.46
N GLU A 265 6.03 -17.68 10.24
CA GLU A 265 5.14 -17.81 9.10
C GLU A 265 5.83 -17.51 7.76
N MET A 266 6.75 -16.54 7.76
CA MET A 266 7.60 -16.24 6.61
C MET A 266 8.56 -17.38 6.26
N LEU A 267 9.04 -18.13 7.27
CA LEU A 267 9.98 -19.24 7.07
C LEU A 267 9.32 -20.56 6.62
N LYS A 268 7.98 -20.64 6.58
CA LYS A 268 7.30 -21.85 6.09
C LYS A 268 7.39 -21.92 4.57
N GLU A 269 7.59 -23.12 4.01
CA GLU A 269 7.53 -23.32 2.54
C GLU A 269 6.20 -22.77 1.96
N PRO A 270 6.19 -22.21 0.74
CA PRO A 270 7.22 -22.26 -0.30
C PRO A 270 8.27 -21.13 -0.27
N PHE A 271 8.33 -20.31 0.79
CA PHE A 271 9.06 -19.04 0.80
C PHE A 271 10.59 -19.15 0.89
N LEU A 272 11.13 -20.31 1.29
CA LEU A 272 12.56 -20.51 1.55
C LEU A 272 13.44 -20.44 0.30
N SER A 273 12.89 -20.62 -0.89
CA SER A 273 13.68 -20.66 -2.13
C SER A 273 13.80 -19.32 -2.88
N TYR A 274 13.00 -18.30 -2.54
CA TYR A 274 12.90 -17.07 -3.37
C TYR A 274 12.73 -15.75 -2.60
N MET A 275 12.65 -15.74 -1.26
CA MET A 275 12.56 -14.49 -0.49
C MET A 275 13.95 -13.97 -0.11
N GLN A 276 14.32 -12.79 -0.61
CA GLN A 276 15.44 -12.01 -0.07
C GLN A 276 14.92 -11.14 1.08
N ILE A 277 15.20 -11.56 2.31
CA ILE A 277 14.86 -10.80 3.51
C ILE A 277 15.89 -9.68 3.67
N MET A 278 15.56 -8.46 3.25
CA MET A 278 16.21 -7.26 3.78
C MET A 278 15.34 -6.69 4.88
N THR A 279 15.54 -7.16 6.11
CA THR A 279 14.99 -6.51 7.29
C THR A 279 15.85 -5.29 7.61
N GLU A 280 15.49 -4.11 7.12
CA GLU A 280 15.76 -2.91 7.89
C GLU A 280 14.66 -2.80 8.95
N ILE A 281 15.03 -2.92 10.22
CA ILE A 281 14.14 -2.57 11.33
C ILE A 281 13.96 -1.04 11.25
N MET A 282 12.97 -0.59 10.48
CA MET A 282 12.59 0.82 10.46
C MET A 282 11.93 1.12 11.81
N VAL A 283 12.71 1.66 12.74
CA VAL A 283 12.16 2.30 13.93
C VAL A 283 11.25 3.43 13.43
N PRO A 284 9.97 3.52 13.87
CA PRO A 284 8.94 4.42 13.30
C PRO A 284 9.29 5.90 13.25
N THR A 285 10.38 6.33 13.89
CA THR A 285 10.88 7.70 13.91
C THR A 285 11.30 8.23 12.54
N VAL A 286 11.67 7.37 11.59
CA VAL A 286 12.13 7.82 10.25
C VAL A 286 10.97 8.17 9.31
N CYS A 287 9.83 7.46 9.39
CA CYS A 287 8.64 7.78 8.60
C CYS A 287 8.07 9.16 8.93
N THR A 288 8.09 9.56 10.22
CA THR A 288 7.63 10.90 10.60
C THR A 288 8.54 11.99 10.03
N LEU A 289 9.85 11.76 10.01
CA LEU A 289 10.82 12.73 9.49
C LEU A 289 10.74 12.86 7.96
N CYS A 290 10.61 11.75 7.23
CA CYS A 290 10.48 11.78 5.77
C CYS A 290 9.16 12.41 5.31
N ILE A 291 8.05 12.14 6.00
CA ILE A 291 6.75 12.79 5.73
C ILE A 291 6.83 14.28 6.06
N LEU A 292 7.48 14.66 7.16
CA LEU A 292 7.68 16.07 7.52
C LEU A 292 8.58 16.80 6.52
N ILE A 293 9.68 16.18 6.06
CA ILE A 293 10.57 16.79 5.07
C ILE A 293 9.87 16.93 3.71
N ALA A 294 9.14 15.90 3.26
CA ALA A 294 8.39 15.97 2.01
C ALA A 294 7.25 17.00 2.09
N ALA A 295 6.52 17.08 3.21
CA ALA A 295 5.47 18.07 3.42
C ALA A 295 6.03 19.50 3.52
N VAL A 296 7.18 19.68 4.19
CA VAL A 296 7.86 20.99 4.29
C VAL A 296 8.39 21.43 2.93
N LEU A 297 9.02 20.54 2.16
CA LEU A 297 9.47 20.84 0.80
C LEU A 297 8.30 21.20 -0.12
N LEU A 298 7.17 20.47 -0.03
CA LEU A 298 5.97 20.76 -0.81
C LEU A 298 5.36 22.12 -0.41
N MET A 299 5.33 22.46 0.89
CA MET A 299 4.86 23.77 1.36
C MET A 299 5.76 24.93 0.95
N LEU A 300 7.09 24.73 0.95
CA LEU A 300 8.04 25.75 0.52
C LEU A 300 7.96 26.02 -0.99
N LEU A 301 7.81 24.96 -1.79
CA LEU A 301 7.61 25.07 -3.25
C LEU A 301 6.30 25.78 -3.60
N LEU A 302 5.24 25.60 -2.81
CA LEU A 302 3.96 26.28 -3.03
C LEU A 302 3.99 27.75 -2.60
N ARG A 303 4.85 28.14 -1.64
CA ARG A 303 5.04 29.54 -1.23
C ARG A 303 5.92 30.36 -2.18
N SER A 304 6.81 29.73 -2.94
CA SER A 304 7.62 30.42 -3.94
C SER A 304 6.88 30.71 -5.26
N LEU A 305 5.62 30.26 -5.36
CA LEU A 305 4.76 30.41 -6.55
C LEU A 305 3.59 31.39 -6.32
N SER A 306 3.55 32.05 -5.16
CA SER A 306 2.63 33.14 -4.79
C SER A 306 3.40 34.43 -4.58
#